data_AF-A0A2S7IQ67-F1
#
_entry.id   AF-A0A2S7IQ67-F1
#
_cell.length_a   1.000
_cell.length_b   1.000
_cell.length_c   1.000
_cell.angle_alpha   90.00
_cell.angle_beta   90.00
_cell.angle_gamma   90.00
#
_symmetry.space_group_name_H-M   'P 1'
#
loop_
_entity.id
_entity.type
_entity.pdbx_description
1 polymer ?
#
loop_
_entity_poly.entity_id
_entity_poly.type
_entity_poly.pdbx_seq_one_letter_code
_entity_poly.pdbx_strand_id
1 'polypeptide(L)'
;MFWNSYPLIRYTLAFTAGIILYTQTSLPLIALVLTGFVTLTLYLYFHFLGKQLSWLSGPAGVVTVGILGWLFTAQADDSTRPDYLVHLPGPVEGYRAVLSSAVETKSNTFRVTAQVEQVRIHSRWLPARGKVLLFIDRNVPHKPAYGNELLVRKAPKRVEPPHNPNEFNYQQYLKYQGIDYQQYLHVGEFVRLDKRPPSRFVQLALQVNESATALLAQQLTSRNELAVASAMLLGVRDELDSNLLRAYSAAGAVHTLSVSGMHVGILFLVLSWFLQPLRKGSSYKKWGFVGIVFTFLWGYALLTGMSAPVLRSAIMLSVFVIGDTFRLSRNSFNTLTFSALVILVFNPYALFQMGFRLIYQ
;
A
#
# COMPACT_ATOMS: atom_id res chain seq x y z
N MET A 1 -5.20 -27.24 25.02
CA MET A 1 -5.04 -26.16 26.03
C MET A 1 -4.23 -24.95 25.54
N PHE A 2 -3.39 -25.04 24.49
CA PHE A 2 -2.73 -23.88 23.85
C PHE A 2 -3.67 -22.85 23.20
N TRP A 3 -4.86 -23.30 22.77
CA TRP A 3 -5.80 -22.52 21.95
C TRP A 3 -6.60 -21.45 22.71
N ASN A 4 -6.72 -21.56 24.04
CA ASN A 4 -7.43 -20.56 24.86
C ASN A 4 -6.55 -19.38 25.30
N SER A 5 -5.24 -19.49 25.16
CA SER A 5 -4.30 -18.44 25.60
C SER A 5 -4.14 -17.28 24.61
N TYR A 6 -4.67 -17.42 23.39
CA TYR A 6 -4.48 -16.46 22.29
C TYR A 6 -5.77 -16.16 21.50
N PRO A 7 -6.79 -15.56 22.14
CA PRO A 7 -8.08 -15.32 21.51
C PRO A 7 -8.02 -14.37 20.30
N LEU A 8 -7.00 -13.50 20.19
CA LEU A 8 -6.84 -12.60 19.05
C LEU A 8 -6.35 -13.31 17.79
N ILE A 9 -5.56 -14.38 17.94
CA ILE A 9 -5.00 -15.12 16.80
C ILE A 9 -6.12 -15.77 15.99
N ARG A 10 -7.08 -16.43 16.65
CA ARG A 10 -8.22 -17.07 15.97
C ARG A 10 -9.04 -16.08 15.13
N TYR A 11 -9.32 -14.89 15.66
CA TYR A 11 -10.13 -13.90 14.96
C TYR A 11 -9.34 -13.25 13.84
N THR A 12 -8.04 -13.02 14.02
CA THR A 12 -7.21 -12.46 12.96
C THR A 12 -7.05 -13.46 11.81
N LEU A 13 -6.84 -14.75 12.10
CA LEU A 13 -6.81 -15.82 11.09
C LEU A 13 -8.16 -15.95 10.36
N ALA A 14 -9.26 -15.82 11.09
CA ALA A 14 -10.59 -15.80 10.48
C ALA A 14 -10.76 -14.60 9.54
N PHE A 15 -10.33 -13.42 9.96
CA PHE A 15 -10.39 -12.20 9.16
C PHE A 15 -9.54 -12.33 7.88
N THR A 16 -8.32 -12.84 7.97
CA THR A 16 -7.48 -13.13 6.80
C THR A 16 -8.10 -14.18 5.89
N ALA A 17 -8.71 -15.23 6.43
CA ALA A 17 -9.44 -16.21 5.62
C ALA A 17 -10.60 -15.56 4.86
N GLY A 18 -11.33 -14.62 5.49
CA GLY A 18 -12.36 -13.82 4.85
C GLY A 18 -11.85 -12.97 3.67
N ILE A 19 -10.71 -12.29 3.86
CA ILE A 19 -10.03 -11.52 2.80
C ILE A 19 -9.63 -12.44 1.64
N ILE A 20 -9.04 -13.59 1.93
CA ILE A 20 -8.61 -14.55 0.89
C ILE A 20 -9.82 -15.10 0.14
N LEU A 21 -10.90 -15.45 0.86
CA LEU A 21 -12.12 -15.98 0.27
C LEU A 21 -12.77 -14.97 -0.68
N TYR A 22 -12.75 -13.67 -0.35
CA TYR A 22 -13.19 -12.60 -1.26
C TYR A 22 -12.44 -12.63 -2.59
N THR A 23 -11.11 -12.84 -2.57
CA THR A 23 -10.34 -12.87 -3.81
C THR A 23 -10.62 -14.07 -4.71
N GLN A 24 -11.25 -15.13 -4.18
CA GLN A 24 -11.53 -16.38 -4.90
C GLN A 24 -13.01 -16.56 -5.25
N THR A 25 -13.91 -15.81 -4.60
CA THR A 25 -15.35 -16.05 -4.68
C THR A 25 -16.14 -14.76 -4.95
N SER A 26 -17.14 -14.85 -5.80
CA SER A 26 -18.16 -13.82 -6.01
C SER A 26 -19.44 -14.22 -5.31
N LEU A 27 -19.49 -14.06 -3.99
CA LEU A 27 -20.68 -14.38 -3.19
C LEU A 27 -21.69 -13.23 -3.21
N PRO A 28 -23.01 -13.52 -3.21
CA PRO A 28 -24.03 -12.48 -3.17
C PRO A 28 -23.99 -11.76 -1.81
N LEU A 29 -23.84 -10.43 -1.86
CA LEU A 29 -23.69 -9.57 -0.67
C LEU A 29 -24.81 -9.80 0.36
N ILE A 30 -26.06 -9.95 -0.11
CA ILE A 30 -27.24 -10.16 0.74
C ILE A 30 -27.10 -11.45 1.56
N ALA A 31 -26.66 -12.55 0.93
CA ALA A 31 -26.50 -13.82 1.63
C ALA A 31 -25.45 -13.70 2.74
N LEU A 32 -24.33 -13.04 2.48
CA LEU A 32 -23.27 -12.84 3.47
C LEU A 32 -23.70 -11.95 4.63
N VAL A 33 -24.46 -10.89 4.37
CA VAL A 33 -25.01 -10.03 5.42
C VAL A 33 -25.98 -10.81 6.31
N LEU A 34 -26.86 -11.63 5.72
CA LEU A 34 -27.79 -12.48 6.46
C LEU A 34 -27.07 -13.55 7.29
N THR A 35 -26.10 -14.26 6.69
CA THR A 35 -25.28 -15.24 7.42
C THR A 35 -24.46 -14.58 8.53
N GLY A 36 -23.93 -13.37 8.28
CA GLY A 36 -23.24 -12.56 9.27
C GLY A 36 -24.14 -12.20 10.45
N PHE A 37 -25.36 -11.77 10.19
CA PHE A 37 -26.35 -11.45 11.21
C PHE A 37 -26.76 -12.67 12.04
N VAL A 38 -27.01 -13.81 11.39
CA VAL A 38 -27.35 -15.08 12.07
C VAL A 38 -26.19 -15.53 12.97
N THR A 39 -24.97 -15.56 12.46
CA THR A 39 -23.80 -16.02 13.24
C THR A 39 -23.46 -15.07 14.39
N LEU A 40 -23.62 -13.75 14.20
CA LEU A 40 -23.48 -12.76 15.27
C LEU A 40 -24.55 -12.95 16.35
N THR A 41 -25.80 -13.21 15.95
CA THR A 41 -26.89 -13.46 16.90
C THR A 41 -26.65 -14.73 17.71
N LEU A 42 -26.21 -15.81 17.05
CA LEU A 42 -25.83 -17.06 17.72
C LEU A 42 -24.63 -16.84 18.66
N TYR A 43 -23.64 -16.06 18.24
CA TYR A 43 -22.51 -15.68 19.09
C TYR A 43 -22.97 -14.99 20.37
N LEU A 44 -23.80 -13.93 20.25
CA LEU A 44 -24.30 -13.18 21.40
C LEU A 44 -25.19 -14.06 22.30
N TYR A 45 -26.07 -14.87 21.71
CA TYR A 45 -26.96 -15.76 22.45
C TYR A 45 -26.17 -16.79 23.29
N PHE A 46 -25.24 -17.53 22.68
CA PHE A 46 -24.46 -18.54 23.39
C PHE A 46 -23.44 -17.94 24.36
N HIS A 47 -22.94 -16.73 24.09
CA HIS A 47 -22.00 -16.07 24.99
C HIS A 47 -22.67 -15.54 26.27
N PHE A 48 -23.87 -14.95 26.16
CA PHE A 48 -24.54 -14.30 27.29
C PHE A 48 -25.65 -15.12 27.94
N LEU A 49 -26.47 -15.83 27.16
CA LEU A 49 -27.67 -16.53 27.66
C LEU A 49 -27.50 -18.06 27.71
N GLY A 50 -26.83 -18.65 26.72
CA GLY A 50 -26.70 -20.10 26.55
C GLY A 50 -25.57 -20.75 27.35
N LYS A 51 -25.57 -20.67 28.69
CA LYS A 51 -24.47 -21.19 29.54
C LYS A 51 -24.10 -22.66 29.29
N GLN A 52 -25.08 -23.51 28.95
CA GLN A 52 -24.87 -24.94 28.65
C GLN A 52 -24.17 -25.20 27.29
N LEU A 53 -24.28 -24.30 26.31
CA LEU A 53 -23.65 -24.41 24.98
C LEU A 53 -22.67 -23.27 24.68
N SER A 54 -22.09 -22.66 25.72
CA SER A 54 -21.16 -21.53 25.60
C SER A 54 -19.93 -21.83 24.71
N TRP A 55 -19.58 -23.11 24.53
CA TRP A 55 -18.53 -23.56 23.61
C TRP A 55 -18.83 -23.23 22.12
N LEU A 56 -20.11 -23.12 21.74
CA LEU A 56 -20.52 -22.73 20.37
C LEU A 56 -20.28 -21.25 20.05
N SER A 57 -20.08 -20.40 21.07
CA SER A 57 -19.76 -18.98 20.85
C SER A 57 -18.42 -18.81 20.12
N GLY A 58 -17.43 -19.68 20.36
CA GLY A 58 -16.13 -19.62 19.69
C GLY A 58 -16.25 -19.75 18.17
N PRO A 59 -16.78 -20.88 17.65
CA PRO A 59 -17.01 -21.08 16.22
C PRO A 59 -17.90 -20.01 15.58
N ALA A 60 -19.00 -19.63 16.23
CA ALA A 60 -19.89 -18.58 15.71
C ALA A 60 -19.14 -17.26 15.51
N GLY A 61 -18.36 -16.83 16.50
CA GLY A 61 -17.56 -15.61 16.40
C GLY A 61 -16.46 -15.68 15.33
N VAL A 62 -15.85 -16.86 15.11
CA VAL A 62 -14.87 -17.06 14.02
C VAL A 62 -15.52 -16.85 12.66
N VAL A 63 -16.70 -17.45 12.42
CA VAL A 63 -17.43 -17.27 11.16
C VAL A 63 -17.84 -15.82 10.97
N THR A 64 -18.35 -15.16 12.01
CA THR A 64 -18.72 -13.74 11.95
C THR A 64 -17.52 -12.87 11.56
N VAL A 65 -16.35 -13.08 12.17
CA VAL A 65 -15.14 -12.31 11.84
C VAL A 65 -14.62 -12.61 10.43
N GLY A 66 -14.76 -13.85 9.94
CA GLY A 66 -14.46 -14.18 8.55
C GLY A 66 -15.39 -13.46 7.56
N ILE A 67 -16.68 -13.39 7.84
CA ILE A 67 -17.64 -12.63 7.04
C ILE A 67 -17.32 -11.13 7.07
N LEU A 68 -16.94 -10.59 8.23
CA LEU A 68 -16.46 -9.21 8.33
C LEU A 68 -15.22 -8.98 7.47
N GLY A 69 -14.24 -9.89 7.48
CA GLY A 69 -13.07 -9.82 6.61
C GLY A 69 -13.44 -9.74 5.12
N TRP A 70 -14.41 -10.55 4.70
CA TRP A 70 -14.95 -10.50 3.33
C TRP A 70 -15.62 -9.15 3.04
N LEU A 71 -16.51 -8.68 3.92
CA LEU A 71 -17.28 -7.43 3.75
C LEU A 71 -16.39 -6.18 3.72
N PHE A 72 -15.39 -6.12 4.62
CA PHE A 72 -14.40 -5.03 4.63
C PHE A 72 -13.58 -5.02 3.33
N THR A 73 -13.24 -6.20 2.80
CA THR A 73 -12.56 -6.30 1.50
C THR A 73 -13.44 -5.84 0.36
N ALA A 74 -14.71 -6.25 0.35
CA ALA A 74 -15.68 -5.83 -0.65
C ALA A 74 -15.91 -4.31 -0.64
N GLN A 75 -15.96 -3.69 0.54
CA GLN A 75 -16.11 -2.23 0.66
C GLN A 75 -14.86 -1.48 0.20
N ALA A 76 -13.66 -2.04 0.42
CA ALA A 76 -12.40 -1.46 -0.01
C ALA A 76 -12.12 -1.66 -1.51
N ASP A 77 -12.83 -2.58 -2.17
CA ASP A 77 -12.68 -2.84 -3.60
C ASP A 77 -13.50 -1.85 -4.45
N ASP A 78 -12.86 -0.73 -4.82
CA ASP A 78 -13.44 0.26 -5.73
C ASP A 78 -13.82 -0.32 -7.10
N SER A 79 -13.26 -1.48 -7.50
CA SER A 79 -13.55 -2.08 -8.82
C SER A 79 -15.00 -2.55 -8.95
N THR A 80 -15.70 -2.77 -7.83
CA THR A 80 -17.11 -3.20 -7.82
C THR A 80 -18.10 -2.06 -8.11
N ARG A 81 -17.62 -0.81 -8.18
CA ARG A 81 -18.49 0.37 -8.35
C ARG A 81 -18.89 0.54 -9.83
N PRO A 82 -20.12 0.97 -10.10
CA PRO A 82 -20.60 1.12 -11.48
C PRO A 82 -19.88 2.22 -12.27
N ASP A 83 -19.30 3.22 -11.60
CA ASP A 83 -18.52 4.30 -12.21
C ASP A 83 -17.03 3.93 -12.41
N TYR A 84 -16.64 2.69 -12.12
CA TYR A 84 -15.28 2.22 -12.31
C TYR A 84 -14.98 1.92 -13.79
N LEU A 85 -13.73 2.16 -14.22
CA LEU A 85 -13.29 2.02 -15.62
C LEU A 85 -13.69 0.69 -16.29
N VAL A 86 -13.72 -0.40 -15.52
CA VAL A 86 -14.05 -1.76 -16.01
C VAL A 86 -15.53 -1.92 -16.37
N HIS A 87 -16.42 -1.13 -15.75
CA HIS A 87 -17.87 -1.24 -15.89
C HIS A 87 -18.47 -0.24 -16.88
N LEU A 88 -17.63 0.56 -17.53
CA LEU A 88 -18.07 1.57 -18.47
C LEU A 88 -18.73 0.96 -19.72
N PRO A 89 -19.83 1.54 -20.22
CA PRO A 89 -20.71 0.92 -21.23
C PRO A 89 -20.17 0.98 -22.67
N GLY A 90 -18.96 1.48 -22.90
CA GLY A 90 -18.43 1.66 -24.26
C GLY A 90 -16.91 1.84 -24.32
N PRO A 91 -16.34 1.76 -25.53
CA PRO A 91 -14.91 1.95 -25.72
C PRO A 91 -14.52 3.38 -25.33
N VAL A 92 -13.52 3.48 -24.45
CA VAL A 92 -12.98 4.76 -24.01
C VAL A 92 -12.18 5.37 -25.16
N GLU A 93 -12.63 6.50 -25.71
CA GLU A 93 -11.92 7.23 -26.77
C GLU A 93 -10.70 7.98 -26.21
N GLY A 94 -10.81 8.42 -24.96
CA GLY A 94 -9.77 9.15 -24.24
C GLY A 94 -10.19 9.39 -22.80
N TYR A 95 -9.27 9.90 -21.98
CA TYR A 95 -9.53 10.12 -20.56
C TYR A 95 -8.75 11.30 -20.02
N ARG A 96 -9.28 11.88 -18.94
CA ARG A 96 -8.65 12.92 -18.15
C ARG A 96 -8.20 12.30 -16.83
N ALA A 97 -6.92 12.42 -16.53
CA ALA A 97 -6.34 11.86 -15.33
C ALA A 97 -5.31 12.77 -14.68
N VAL A 98 -5.20 12.69 -13.36
CA VAL A 98 -4.23 13.43 -12.57
C VAL A 98 -3.13 12.49 -12.10
N LEU A 99 -1.87 12.87 -12.27
CA LEU A 99 -0.73 12.09 -11.79
C LEU A 99 -0.74 12.02 -10.26
N SER A 100 -0.96 10.82 -9.72
CA SER A 100 -1.23 10.56 -8.31
C SER A 100 -0.10 9.84 -7.57
N SER A 101 1.00 9.49 -8.26
CA SER A 101 2.22 8.97 -7.66
C SER A 101 3.46 9.82 -7.99
N ALA A 102 4.55 9.56 -7.27
CA ALA A 102 5.88 9.97 -7.71
C ALA A 102 6.17 9.43 -9.12
N VAL A 103 6.95 10.18 -9.89
CA VAL A 103 7.38 9.77 -11.24
C VAL A 103 8.65 8.98 -11.11
N GLU A 104 8.60 7.69 -11.49
CA GLU A 104 9.77 6.81 -11.52
C GLU A 104 10.43 6.90 -12.91
N THR A 105 11.71 7.22 -12.95
CA THR A 105 12.44 7.35 -14.21
C THR A 105 13.06 6.01 -14.61
N LYS A 106 12.50 5.31 -15.60
CA LYS A 106 13.06 4.08 -16.22
C LYS A 106 13.84 4.42 -17.49
N SER A 107 14.66 3.50 -18.01
CA SER A 107 15.61 3.74 -19.11
C SER A 107 15.06 4.56 -20.29
N ASN A 108 13.85 4.23 -20.78
CA ASN A 108 13.24 4.92 -21.93
C ASN A 108 11.91 5.61 -21.60
N THR A 109 11.34 5.38 -20.41
CA THR A 109 10.01 5.88 -20.05
C THR A 109 9.97 6.40 -18.61
N PHE A 110 9.09 7.36 -18.36
CA PHE A 110 8.62 7.73 -17.04
C PHE A 110 7.42 6.86 -16.67
N ARG A 111 7.54 6.13 -15.56
CA ARG A 111 6.46 5.32 -15.00
C ARG A 111 5.76 6.12 -13.92
N VAL A 112 4.45 6.30 -14.07
CA VAL A 112 3.64 7.05 -13.10
C VAL A 112 2.22 6.51 -13.05
N THR A 113 1.63 6.47 -11.86
CA THR A 113 0.21 6.13 -11.70
C THR A 113 -0.63 7.40 -11.83
N ALA A 114 -1.66 7.34 -12.65
CA ALA A 114 -2.63 8.42 -12.83
C ALA A 114 -4.01 7.98 -12.33
N GLN A 115 -4.70 8.88 -11.62
CA GLN A 115 -6.08 8.69 -11.20
C GLN A 115 -7.00 9.30 -12.26
N VAL A 116 -7.87 8.48 -12.85
CA VAL A 116 -8.86 8.93 -13.82
C VAL A 116 -9.99 9.65 -13.10
N GLU A 117 -10.39 10.79 -13.65
CA GLU A 117 -11.54 11.58 -13.16
C GLU A 117 -12.68 11.56 -14.18
N GLN A 118 -12.34 11.56 -15.47
CA GLN A 118 -13.32 11.58 -16.55
C GLN A 118 -12.85 10.72 -17.72
N VAL A 119 -13.79 10.08 -18.39
CA VAL A 119 -13.57 9.35 -19.64
C VAL A 119 -14.43 9.96 -20.74
N ARG A 120 -13.95 9.86 -21.97
CA ARG A 120 -14.69 10.24 -23.16
C ARG A 120 -15.24 8.99 -23.82
N ILE A 121 -16.56 8.88 -23.91
CA ILE A 121 -17.28 7.78 -24.56
C ILE A 121 -18.35 8.40 -25.46
N HIS A 122 -18.40 8.00 -26.74
CA HIS A 122 -19.33 8.57 -27.74
C HIS A 122 -19.26 10.10 -27.79
N SER A 123 -18.04 10.66 -27.78
CA SER A 123 -17.80 12.11 -27.72
C SER A 123 -18.40 12.88 -26.53
N ARG A 124 -18.85 12.20 -25.47
CA ARG A 124 -19.28 12.83 -24.21
C ARG A 124 -18.31 12.51 -23.08
N TRP A 125 -18.07 13.49 -22.21
CA TRP A 125 -17.29 13.31 -20.99
C TRP A 125 -18.19 12.81 -19.87
N LEU A 126 -17.86 11.64 -19.34
CA LEU A 126 -18.54 11.02 -18.20
C LEU A 126 -17.56 10.95 -17.02
N PRO A 127 -18.03 11.17 -15.79
CA PRO A 127 -17.21 10.92 -14.60
C PRO A 127 -16.86 9.43 -14.53
N ALA A 128 -15.61 9.13 -14.21
CA ALA A 128 -15.16 7.76 -14.05
C ALA A 128 -14.08 7.69 -12.98
N ARG A 129 -13.98 6.53 -12.33
CA ARG A 129 -12.96 6.24 -11.32
C ARG A 129 -12.09 5.09 -11.76
N GLY A 130 -10.82 5.19 -11.41
CA GLY A 130 -9.86 4.13 -11.60
C GLY A 130 -8.45 4.68 -11.63
N LYS A 131 -7.48 3.77 -11.54
CA LYS A 131 -6.08 4.12 -11.72
C LYS A 131 -5.56 3.48 -13.00
N VAL A 132 -4.75 4.23 -13.72
CA VAL A 132 -4.05 3.77 -14.92
C VAL A 132 -2.56 3.94 -14.69
N LEU A 133 -1.79 2.90 -14.96
CA LEU A 133 -0.34 2.96 -14.96
C LEU A 133 0.16 3.51 -16.30
N LEU A 134 0.76 4.69 -16.28
CA LEU A 134 1.27 5.36 -17.48
C LEU A 134 2.77 5.11 -17.64
N PHE A 135 3.17 4.84 -18.88
CA PHE A 135 4.55 4.80 -19.34
C PHE A 135 4.72 5.88 -20.39
N ILE A 136 5.24 7.04 -19.98
CA ILE A 136 5.41 8.22 -20.83
C ILE A 136 6.82 8.23 -21.39
N ASP A 137 7.01 8.44 -22.69
CA ASP A 137 8.35 8.51 -23.29
C ASP A 137 9.24 9.58 -22.63
N ARG A 138 10.55 9.31 -22.54
CA ARG A 138 11.52 10.31 -22.05
C ARG A 138 11.71 11.52 -22.98
N ASN A 139 11.38 11.37 -24.27
CA ASN A 139 11.56 12.41 -25.28
C ASN A 139 10.49 13.52 -25.21
N VAL A 140 9.60 13.46 -24.22
CA VAL A 140 8.64 14.53 -23.97
C VAL A 140 9.35 15.81 -23.55
N PRO A 141 8.83 16.99 -23.94
CA PRO A 141 9.52 18.25 -23.73
C PRO A 141 9.77 18.56 -22.25
N HIS A 142 8.88 18.12 -21.35
CA HIS A 142 8.95 18.39 -19.92
C HIS A 142 8.72 17.11 -19.11
N LYS A 143 9.55 16.87 -18.09
CA LYS A 143 9.36 15.75 -17.16
C LYS A 143 7.97 15.86 -16.50
N PRO A 144 7.14 14.80 -16.53
CA PRO A 144 5.86 14.82 -15.82
C PRO A 144 6.13 14.97 -14.32
N ALA A 145 5.23 15.65 -13.61
CA ALA A 145 5.34 15.87 -12.18
C ALA A 145 4.04 15.51 -11.46
N TYR A 146 4.17 15.13 -10.19
CA TYR A 146 3.02 14.85 -9.32
C TYR A 146 2.00 15.99 -9.35
N GLY A 147 0.73 15.63 -9.50
CA GLY A 147 -0.37 16.57 -9.65
C GLY A 147 -0.53 17.18 -11.03
N ASN A 148 0.31 16.87 -12.03
CA ASN A 148 0.00 17.26 -13.40
C ASN A 148 -1.26 16.54 -13.88
N GLU A 149 -2.14 17.31 -14.51
CA GLU A 149 -3.31 16.80 -15.16
C GLU A 149 -3.01 16.52 -16.64
N LEU A 150 -3.40 15.34 -17.10
CA LEU A 150 -3.17 14.86 -18.46
C LEU A 150 -4.51 14.57 -19.12
N LEU A 151 -4.67 15.08 -20.35
CA LEU A 151 -5.72 14.70 -21.27
C LEU A 151 -5.14 13.72 -22.30
N VAL A 152 -5.51 12.45 -22.18
CA VAL A 152 -5.01 11.37 -23.05
C VAL A 152 -6.04 11.07 -24.13
N ARG A 153 -5.60 11.02 -25.39
CA ARG A 153 -6.47 10.83 -26.57
C ARG A 153 -6.57 9.37 -27.04
N LYS A 154 -6.19 8.43 -26.17
CA LYS A 154 -6.20 6.98 -26.44
C LYS A 154 -6.92 6.24 -25.33
N ALA A 155 -7.55 5.13 -25.70
CA ALA A 155 -8.09 4.15 -24.77
C ALA A 155 -6.96 3.54 -23.93
N PRO A 156 -7.13 3.42 -22.60
CA PRO A 156 -6.18 2.67 -21.78
C PRO A 156 -6.32 1.16 -22.06
N LYS A 157 -5.21 0.42 -22.08
CA LYS A 157 -5.23 -1.03 -22.27
C LYS A 157 -5.33 -1.76 -20.94
N ARG A 158 -6.11 -2.84 -20.87
CA ARG A 158 -6.17 -3.68 -19.67
C ARG A 158 -4.83 -4.39 -19.47
N VAL A 159 -4.37 -4.51 -18.23
CA VAL A 159 -3.16 -5.29 -17.94
C VAL A 159 -3.41 -6.76 -18.29
N GLU A 160 -2.52 -7.35 -19.08
CA GLU A 160 -2.63 -8.73 -19.55
C GLU A 160 -2.26 -9.73 -18.45
N PRO A 161 -2.91 -10.92 -18.41
CA PRO A 161 -2.51 -11.99 -17.51
C PRO A 161 -1.10 -12.52 -17.85
N PRO A 162 -0.41 -13.19 -16.91
CA PRO A 162 0.88 -13.81 -17.20
C PRO A 162 0.73 -14.86 -18.30
N HIS A 163 1.68 -14.87 -19.24
CA HIS A 163 1.69 -15.82 -20.35
C HIS A 163 2.14 -17.21 -19.90
N ASN A 164 2.95 -17.28 -18.85
CA ASN A 164 3.45 -18.53 -18.27
C ASN A 164 2.85 -18.78 -16.87
N PRO A 165 2.36 -20.00 -16.57
CA PRO A 165 1.74 -20.31 -15.28
C PRO A 165 2.62 -20.11 -14.04
N ASN A 166 3.95 -20.28 -14.17
CA ASN A 166 4.92 -20.15 -13.08
C ASN A 166 5.56 -18.75 -13.00
N GLU A 167 5.15 -17.82 -13.86
CA GLU A 167 5.67 -16.45 -13.86
C GLU A 167 4.95 -15.59 -12.80
N PHE A 168 5.61 -14.53 -12.35
CA PHE A 168 5.00 -13.57 -11.46
C PHE A 168 3.73 -12.95 -12.08
N ASN A 169 2.60 -13.08 -11.40
CA ASN A 169 1.33 -12.53 -11.86
C ASN A 169 1.29 -11.00 -11.65
N TYR A 170 1.82 -10.25 -12.63
CA TYR A 170 1.88 -8.79 -12.59
C TYR A 170 0.49 -8.15 -12.59
N GLN A 171 -0.47 -8.74 -13.31
CA GLN A 171 -1.86 -8.29 -13.34
C GLN A 171 -2.49 -8.32 -11.94
N GLN A 172 -2.37 -9.44 -11.23
CA GLN A 172 -2.90 -9.59 -9.88
C GLN A 172 -2.22 -8.64 -8.89
N TYR A 173 -0.91 -8.45 -9.01
CA TYR A 173 -0.17 -7.49 -8.19
C TYR A 173 -0.67 -6.05 -8.38
N LEU A 174 -0.90 -5.61 -9.63
CA LEU A 174 -1.44 -4.28 -9.92
C LEU A 174 -2.91 -4.16 -9.49
N LYS A 175 -3.71 -5.22 -9.64
CA LYS A 175 -5.10 -5.25 -9.17
C LYS A 175 -5.18 -5.00 -7.67
N TYR A 176 -4.29 -5.60 -6.86
CA TYR A 176 -4.21 -5.32 -5.42
C TYR A 176 -3.76 -3.90 -5.06
N GLN A 177 -3.33 -3.09 -6.03
CA GLN A 177 -3.06 -1.65 -5.88
C GLN A 177 -4.21 -0.77 -6.42
N GLY A 178 -5.28 -1.40 -6.93
CA GLY A 178 -6.40 -0.74 -7.61
C GLY A 178 -6.03 -0.24 -9.00
N ILE A 179 -5.10 -0.89 -9.68
CA ILE A 179 -4.64 -0.56 -11.04
C ILE A 179 -5.01 -1.72 -11.97
N ASP A 180 -5.99 -1.52 -12.84
CA ASP A 180 -6.45 -2.54 -13.80
C ASP A 180 -5.96 -2.27 -15.23
N TYR A 181 -5.53 -1.04 -15.50
CA TYR A 181 -5.17 -0.57 -16.83
C TYR A 181 -3.77 0.01 -16.85
N GLN A 182 -3.13 -0.12 -18.01
CA GLN A 182 -1.84 0.49 -18.32
C GLN A 182 -1.87 1.14 -19.70
N GLN A 183 -1.04 2.16 -19.90
CA GLN A 183 -0.96 2.85 -21.18
C GLN A 183 0.45 3.37 -21.45
N TYR A 184 0.96 3.10 -22.64
CA TYR A 184 2.15 3.76 -23.18
C TYR A 184 1.72 5.04 -23.89
N LEU A 185 2.43 6.13 -23.62
CA LEU A 185 2.14 7.46 -24.14
C LEU A 185 3.36 8.02 -24.87
N HIS A 186 3.19 8.24 -26.17
CA HIS A 186 4.18 8.90 -27.01
C HIS A 186 3.92 10.40 -27.10
N VAL A 187 4.90 11.12 -27.65
CA VAL A 187 4.80 12.57 -27.89
C VAL A 187 3.59 12.86 -28.79
N GLY A 188 2.74 13.81 -28.38
CA GLY A 188 1.54 14.22 -29.11
C GLY A 188 0.26 13.43 -28.78
N GLU A 189 0.35 12.35 -28.02
CA GLU A 189 -0.81 11.51 -27.65
C GLU A 189 -1.53 11.99 -26.39
N PHE A 190 -0.93 12.94 -25.69
CA PHE A 190 -1.47 13.56 -24.49
C PHE A 190 -1.20 15.07 -24.47
N VAL A 191 -2.06 15.80 -23.79
CA VAL A 191 -1.90 17.23 -23.52
C VAL A 191 -1.85 17.42 -22.01
N ARG A 192 -0.84 18.16 -21.55
CA ARG A 192 -0.77 18.61 -20.16
C ARG A 192 -1.69 19.81 -19.96
N LEU A 193 -2.56 19.72 -18.98
CA LEU A 193 -3.44 20.81 -18.54
C LEU A 193 -2.80 21.48 -17.30
N ASP A 194 -3.59 21.70 -16.25
CA ASP A 194 -3.14 22.36 -15.02
C ASP A 194 -2.44 21.40 -14.05
N LYS A 195 -1.82 21.98 -13.01
CA LYS A 195 -1.31 21.23 -11.86
C LYS A 195 -2.35 21.26 -10.74
N ARG A 196 -2.97 20.11 -10.47
CA ARG A 196 -3.91 19.88 -9.37
C ARG A 196 -3.44 18.68 -8.54
N PRO A 197 -2.56 18.88 -7.55
CA PRO A 197 -2.06 17.78 -6.72
C PRO A 197 -3.18 17.14 -5.91
N PRO A 198 -3.40 15.82 -5.99
CA PRO A 198 -4.44 15.12 -5.21
C PRO A 198 -4.25 15.25 -3.69
N SER A 199 -3.00 15.30 -3.23
CA SER A 199 -2.64 15.44 -1.82
C SER A 199 -1.50 16.42 -1.63
N ARG A 200 -1.75 17.45 -0.83
CA ARG A 200 -0.72 18.44 -0.44
C ARG A 200 0.38 17.81 0.40
N PHE A 201 0.07 16.79 1.21
CA PHE A 201 1.08 16.07 2.00
C PHE A 201 2.05 15.30 1.11
N VAL A 202 1.55 14.64 0.07
CA VAL A 202 2.41 13.96 -0.93
C VAL A 202 3.24 14.96 -1.70
N GLN A 203 2.65 16.09 -2.09
CA GLN A 203 3.40 17.17 -2.73
C GLN A 203 4.55 17.66 -1.84
N LEU A 204 4.31 17.91 -0.55
CA LEU A 204 5.34 18.32 0.40
C LEU A 204 6.44 17.26 0.54
N ALA A 205 6.08 15.99 0.67
CA ALA A 205 7.06 14.90 0.77
C ALA A 205 7.97 14.83 -0.47
N LEU A 206 7.39 14.98 -1.66
CA LEU A 206 8.18 14.99 -2.91
C LEU A 206 9.09 16.22 -2.99
N GLN A 207 8.64 17.40 -2.57
CA GLN A 207 9.47 18.60 -2.51
C GLN A 207 10.63 18.45 -1.51
N VAL A 208 10.38 17.85 -0.34
CA VAL A 208 11.40 17.56 0.66
C VAL A 208 12.42 16.55 0.10
N ASN A 209 11.96 15.51 -0.58
CA ASN A 209 12.82 14.51 -1.23
C ASN A 209 13.68 15.12 -2.35
N GLU A 210 13.10 15.96 -3.20
CA GLU A 210 13.82 16.71 -4.24
C GLU A 210 14.87 17.63 -3.63
N SER A 211 14.53 18.34 -2.55
CA SER A 211 15.45 19.22 -1.83
C SER A 211 16.60 18.45 -1.17
N ALA A 212 16.31 17.32 -0.53
CA ALA A 212 17.33 16.44 0.05
C ALA A 212 18.27 15.86 -1.02
N THR A 213 17.72 15.50 -2.18
CA THR A 213 18.51 15.02 -3.33
C THR A 213 19.43 16.13 -3.84
N ALA A 214 18.92 17.36 -3.96
CA ALA A 214 19.72 18.52 -4.37
C ALA A 214 20.86 18.82 -3.37
N LEU A 215 20.64 18.65 -2.06
CA LEU A 215 21.69 18.79 -1.06
C LEU A 215 22.77 17.71 -1.18
N LEU A 216 22.39 16.45 -1.42
CA LEU A 216 23.36 15.39 -1.70
C LEU A 216 24.17 15.68 -2.97
N ALA A 217 23.53 16.20 -4.01
CA ALA A 217 24.17 16.56 -5.27
C ALA A 217 25.21 17.69 -5.12
N GLN A 218 25.09 18.52 -4.09
CA GLN A 218 26.09 19.55 -3.77
C GLN A 218 27.32 18.99 -3.06
N GLN A 219 27.19 17.87 -2.35
CA GLN A 219 28.27 17.28 -1.53
C GLN A 219 29.00 16.14 -2.24
N LEU A 220 28.34 15.45 -3.17
CA LEU A 220 28.89 14.32 -3.90
C LEU A 220 29.22 14.74 -5.34
N THR A 221 30.50 14.67 -5.71
CA THR A 221 30.98 15.04 -7.04
C THR A 221 30.83 13.93 -8.08
N SER A 222 30.82 12.66 -7.66
CA SER A 222 30.65 11.51 -8.55
C SER A 222 29.18 11.19 -8.77
N ARG A 223 28.76 11.15 -10.05
CA ARG A 223 27.38 10.80 -10.44
C ARG A 223 26.94 9.41 -9.94
N ASN A 224 27.87 8.45 -9.94
CA ASN A 224 27.57 7.10 -9.48
C ASN A 224 27.40 7.06 -7.95
N GLU A 225 28.21 7.81 -7.21
CA GLU A 225 28.08 7.91 -5.75
C GLU A 225 26.79 8.60 -5.36
N LEU A 226 26.45 9.70 -6.04
CA LEU A 226 25.18 10.40 -5.85
C LEU A 226 23.98 9.48 -6.12
N ALA A 227 24.03 8.71 -7.22
CA ALA A 227 22.96 7.79 -7.57
C ALA A 227 22.78 6.68 -6.53
N VAL A 228 23.88 6.10 -6.03
CA VAL A 228 23.84 5.07 -4.98
C VAL A 228 23.35 5.65 -3.65
N ALA A 229 23.89 6.79 -3.23
CA ALA A 229 23.50 7.45 -1.98
C ALA A 229 22.03 7.87 -2.00
N SER A 230 21.56 8.47 -3.10
CA SER A 230 20.15 8.85 -3.28
C SER A 230 19.23 7.62 -3.30
N ALA A 231 19.66 6.52 -3.92
CA ALA A 231 18.90 5.28 -3.93
C ALA A 231 18.78 4.61 -2.56
N MET A 232 19.85 4.65 -1.74
CA MET A 232 19.89 4.02 -0.42
C MET A 232 19.30 4.88 0.70
N LEU A 233 19.44 6.21 0.63
CA LEU A 233 18.98 7.12 1.69
C LEU A 233 17.59 7.68 1.40
N LEU A 234 17.35 8.10 0.16
CA LEU A 234 16.15 8.84 -0.25
C LEU A 234 15.19 7.98 -1.08
N GLY A 235 15.59 6.76 -1.47
CA GLY A 235 14.79 5.87 -2.32
C GLY A 235 14.70 6.30 -3.78
N VAL A 236 15.51 7.29 -4.20
CA VAL A 236 15.49 7.83 -5.56
C VAL A 236 16.43 7.01 -6.44
N ARG A 237 15.87 6.31 -7.44
CA ARG A 237 16.63 5.46 -8.36
C ARG A 237 16.83 6.07 -9.75
N ASP A 238 16.32 7.27 -9.96
CA ASP A 238 16.26 7.94 -11.26
C ASP A 238 17.64 8.14 -11.91
N GLU A 239 18.71 8.20 -11.11
CA GLU A 239 20.08 8.49 -11.56
C GLU A 239 20.97 7.25 -11.73
N LEU A 240 20.49 6.05 -11.41
CA LEU A 240 21.29 4.82 -11.52
C LEU A 240 21.56 4.49 -12.99
N ASP A 241 22.84 4.55 -13.39
CA ASP A 241 23.25 4.11 -14.73
C ASP A 241 23.01 2.60 -14.92
N SER A 242 22.69 2.22 -16.16
CA SER A 242 22.45 0.84 -16.55
C SER A 242 23.67 -0.07 -16.31
N ASN A 243 24.90 0.46 -16.45
CA ASN A 243 26.12 -0.31 -16.16
C ASN A 243 26.27 -0.57 -14.67
N LEU A 244 25.98 0.43 -13.84
CA LEU A 244 26.00 0.30 -12.39
C LEU A 244 24.95 -0.70 -11.91
N LEU A 245 23.74 -0.63 -12.46
CA LEU A 245 22.68 -1.60 -12.16
C LEU A 245 23.08 -3.03 -12.54
N ARG A 246 23.76 -3.23 -13.68
CA ARG A 246 24.30 -4.54 -14.09
C ARG A 246 25.38 -5.02 -13.13
N ALA A 247 26.29 -4.15 -12.69
CA ALA A 247 27.34 -4.51 -11.74
C ALA A 247 26.75 -4.97 -10.40
N TYR A 248 25.79 -4.24 -9.83
CA TYR A 248 25.09 -4.63 -8.61
C TYR A 248 24.23 -5.88 -8.80
N SER A 249 23.63 -6.08 -9.98
CA SER A 249 22.90 -7.32 -10.30
C SER A 249 23.84 -8.52 -10.39
N ALA A 250 25.01 -8.39 -11.01
CA ALA A 250 26.02 -9.45 -11.10
C ALA A 250 26.59 -9.82 -9.73
N ALA A 251 26.73 -8.84 -8.83
CA ALA A 251 27.13 -9.05 -7.44
C ALA A 251 26.01 -9.57 -6.53
N GLY A 252 24.78 -9.76 -7.04
CA GLY A 252 23.62 -10.17 -6.23
C GLY A 252 23.14 -9.10 -5.23
N ALA A 253 23.64 -7.88 -5.32
CA ALA A 253 23.40 -6.79 -4.38
C ALA A 253 22.32 -5.79 -4.86
N VAL A 254 21.63 -6.03 -5.97
CA VAL A 254 20.63 -5.08 -6.52
C VAL A 254 19.51 -4.75 -5.53
N HIS A 255 19.18 -5.67 -4.62
CA HIS A 255 18.14 -5.46 -3.60
C HIS A 255 18.55 -4.45 -2.52
N THR A 256 19.84 -4.17 -2.30
CA THR A 256 20.31 -3.17 -1.33
C THR A 256 20.18 -1.74 -1.87
N LEU A 257 20.17 -1.56 -3.20
CA LEU A 257 19.90 -0.28 -3.87
C LEU A 257 18.43 0.16 -3.77
N SER A 258 17.59 -0.61 -3.08
CA SER A 258 16.24 -0.21 -2.71
C SER A 258 16.18 0.18 -1.26
N VAL A 259 15.72 1.39 -0.95
CA VAL A 259 15.05 1.59 0.34
C VAL A 259 13.90 0.59 0.42
N SER A 260 14.00 -0.31 1.37
CA SER A 260 13.03 -1.37 1.61
C SER A 260 12.40 -1.19 2.98
N GLY A 261 11.28 -1.87 3.23
CA GLY A 261 10.65 -1.85 4.54
C GLY A 261 11.58 -2.33 5.67
N MET A 262 12.58 -3.15 5.33
CA MET A 262 13.61 -3.60 6.26
C MET A 262 14.49 -2.44 6.74
N HIS A 263 14.81 -1.46 5.89
CA HIS A 263 15.60 -0.29 6.33
C HIS A 263 14.85 0.49 7.41
N VAL A 264 13.55 0.70 7.22
CA VAL A 264 12.67 1.33 8.23
C VAL A 264 12.62 0.49 9.51
N GLY A 265 12.51 -0.84 9.38
CA GLY A 265 12.51 -1.77 10.51
C GLY A 265 13.81 -1.72 11.32
N ILE A 266 14.97 -1.72 10.66
CA ILE A 266 16.29 -1.60 11.31
C ILE A 266 16.41 -0.24 12.02
N LEU A 267 16.04 0.85 11.34
CA LEU A 267 16.00 2.18 11.95
C LEU A 267 15.13 2.21 13.21
N PHE A 268 13.96 1.59 13.16
CA PHE A 268 13.08 1.44 14.32
C PHE A 268 13.71 0.62 15.44
N LEU A 269 14.39 -0.49 15.14
CA LEU A 269 15.06 -1.32 16.15
C LEU A 269 16.21 -0.57 16.84
N VAL A 270 17.05 0.10 16.05
CA VAL A 270 18.16 0.92 16.55
C VAL A 270 17.63 2.05 17.43
N LEU A 271 16.64 2.80 16.95
CA LEU A 271 16.00 3.87 17.71
C LEU A 271 15.34 3.34 19.00
N SER A 272 14.69 2.19 18.92
CA SER A 272 14.07 1.53 20.08
C SER A 272 15.08 1.06 21.12
N TRP A 273 16.27 0.67 20.68
CA TRP A 273 17.36 0.28 21.56
C TRP A 273 17.93 1.49 22.31
N PHE A 274 18.21 2.60 21.62
CA PHE A 274 18.66 3.84 22.27
C PHE A 274 17.61 4.44 23.22
N LEU A 275 16.32 4.32 22.88
CA LEU A 275 15.22 4.85 23.71
C LEU A 275 14.65 3.82 24.70
N GLN A 276 15.30 2.67 24.89
CA GLN A 276 14.89 1.65 25.85
C GLN A 276 14.59 2.18 27.27
N PRO A 277 15.35 3.14 27.85
CA PRO A 277 15.02 3.68 29.17
C PRO A 277 13.69 4.43 29.21
N LEU A 278 13.27 5.07 28.11
CA LEU A 278 11.95 5.69 28.00
C LEU A 278 10.83 4.65 27.90
N ARG A 279 11.08 3.55 27.17
CA ARG A 279 10.10 2.47 26.97
C ARG A 279 9.75 1.72 28.27
N LYS A 280 10.72 1.54 29.17
CA LYS A 280 10.52 0.84 30.46
C LYS A 280 10.01 1.73 31.59
N GLY A 281 9.83 3.03 31.35
CA GLY A 281 9.42 4.01 32.35
C GLY A 281 7.92 4.04 32.66
N SER A 282 7.53 5.06 33.44
CA SER A 282 6.12 5.41 33.72
C SER A 282 5.35 5.75 32.44
N SER A 283 4.01 5.74 32.49
CA SER A 283 3.14 5.96 31.33
C SER A 283 3.49 7.19 30.51
N TYR A 284 3.92 8.29 31.14
CA TYR A 284 4.37 9.50 30.42
C TYR A 284 5.62 9.26 29.56
N LYS A 285 6.59 8.47 30.05
CA LYS A 285 7.82 8.15 29.31
C LYS A 285 7.54 7.28 28.09
N LYS A 286 6.52 6.42 28.17
CA LYS A 286 6.08 5.59 27.04
C LYS A 286 5.44 6.41 25.93
N TRP A 287 4.60 7.39 26.28
CA TRP A 287 4.04 8.31 25.29
C TRP A 287 5.13 9.21 24.68
N GLY A 288 6.14 9.62 25.46
CA GLY A 288 7.33 10.27 24.93
C GLY A 288 8.09 9.39 23.92
N PHE A 289 8.28 8.11 24.23
CA PHE A 289 8.85 7.13 23.31
C PHE A 289 8.04 7.03 22.00
N VAL A 290 6.72 6.89 22.10
CA VAL A 290 5.82 6.84 20.92
C VAL A 290 5.97 8.10 20.07
N GLY A 291 5.95 9.29 20.69
CA GLY A 291 6.08 10.56 19.99
C GLY A 291 7.40 10.70 19.22
N ILE A 292 8.52 10.32 19.84
CA ILE A 292 9.84 10.37 19.20
C ILE A 292 9.91 9.39 18.03
N VAL A 293 9.50 8.13 18.25
CA VAL A 293 9.51 7.10 17.20
C VAL A 293 8.60 7.50 16.05
N PHE A 294 7.39 7.99 16.32
CA PHE A 294 6.46 8.44 15.30
C PHE A 294 7.06 9.60 14.49
N THR A 295 7.61 10.61 15.16
CA THR A 295 8.26 11.75 14.50
C THR A 295 9.41 11.29 13.60
N PHE A 296 10.23 10.36 14.07
CA PHE A 296 11.36 9.86 13.30
C PHE A 296 10.91 9.02 12.09
N LEU A 297 9.96 8.11 12.27
CA LEU A 297 9.44 7.26 11.19
C LEU A 297 8.75 8.07 10.10
N TRP A 298 7.89 9.02 10.47
CA TRP A 298 7.19 9.87 9.51
C TRP A 298 8.11 10.94 8.92
N GLY A 299 9.09 11.43 9.67
CA GLY A 299 10.17 12.28 9.14
C GLY A 299 10.96 11.55 8.05
N TYR A 300 11.36 10.30 8.29
CA TYR A 300 12.02 9.47 7.29
C TYR A 300 11.11 9.16 6.08
N ALA A 301 9.83 8.91 6.32
CA ALA A 301 8.85 8.73 5.24
C ALA A 301 8.72 9.99 4.36
N LEU A 302 8.73 11.19 4.95
CA LEU A 302 8.75 12.46 4.22
C LEU A 302 10.04 12.64 3.42
N LEU A 303 11.20 12.38 4.03
CA LEU A 303 12.52 12.47 3.37
C LEU A 303 12.64 11.55 2.15
N THR A 304 11.99 10.38 2.19
CA THR A 304 11.99 9.40 1.09
C THR A 304 10.84 9.62 0.08
N GLY A 305 10.18 10.78 0.11
CA GLY A 305 9.11 11.12 -0.83
C GLY A 305 7.83 10.28 -0.65
N MET A 306 7.64 9.71 0.55
CA MET A 306 6.58 8.74 0.87
C MET A 306 6.52 7.56 -0.10
N SER A 307 7.69 7.02 -0.46
CA SER A 307 7.77 5.80 -1.25
C SER A 307 6.88 4.70 -0.65
N ALA A 308 6.17 3.96 -1.51
CA ALA A 308 5.19 2.97 -1.07
C ALA A 308 5.74 1.92 -0.08
N PRO A 309 7.00 1.41 -0.21
CA PRO A 309 7.58 0.53 0.80
C PRO A 309 7.77 1.20 2.16
N VAL A 310 8.29 2.43 2.20
CA VAL A 310 8.56 3.15 3.46
C VAL A 310 7.28 3.56 4.17
N LEU A 311 6.33 4.13 3.44
CA LEU A 311 5.04 4.56 3.99
C LEU A 311 4.31 3.39 4.66
N ARG A 312 4.31 2.22 4.03
CA ARG A 312 3.71 1.01 4.60
C ARG A 312 4.40 0.61 5.90
N SER A 313 5.72 0.50 5.90
CA SER A 313 6.46 0.14 7.11
C SER A 313 6.28 1.17 8.23
N ALA A 314 6.26 2.47 7.91
CA ALA A 314 5.98 3.52 8.89
C ALA A 314 4.58 3.38 9.52
N ILE A 315 3.55 3.09 8.72
CA ILE A 315 2.19 2.83 9.21
C ILE A 315 2.16 1.58 10.09
N MET A 316 2.73 0.47 9.61
CA MET A 316 2.73 -0.81 10.35
C MET A 316 3.45 -0.68 11.70
N LEU A 317 4.62 -0.04 11.72
CA LEU A 317 5.39 0.22 12.94
C LEU A 317 4.69 1.23 13.87
N SER A 318 4.02 2.24 13.32
CA SER A 318 3.22 3.18 14.13
C SER A 318 2.10 2.44 14.87
N VAL A 319 1.34 1.61 14.16
CA VAL A 319 0.27 0.78 14.75
C VAL A 319 0.85 -0.17 15.80
N PHE A 320 1.99 -0.80 15.52
CA PHE A 320 2.67 -1.69 16.46
C PHE A 320 3.08 -0.98 17.76
N VAL A 321 3.73 0.18 17.67
CA VAL A 321 4.21 0.95 18.85
C VAL A 321 3.05 1.45 19.70
N ILE A 322 1.98 1.90 19.06
CA ILE A 322 0.76 2.31 19.75
C ILE A 322 0.14 1.10 20.46
N GLY A 323 0.01 -0.04 19.78
CA GLY A 323 -0.51 -1.28 20.35
C GLY A 323 0.31 -1.80 21.54
N ASP A 324 1.64 -1.73 21.48
CA ASP A 324 2.55 -2.08 22.59
C ASP A 324 2.33 -1.17 23.82
N THR A 325 2.11 0.13 23.57
CA THR A 325 1.91 1.12 24.64
C THR A 325 0.64 0.89 25.43
N PHE A 326 -0.45 0.53 24.75
CA PHE A 326 -1.72 0.19 25.37
C PHE A 326 -1.70 -1.18 26.09
N ARG A 327 -0.58 -1.92 26.09
CA ARG A 327 -0.41 -3.22 26.76
C ARG A 327 -1.59 -4.17 26.48
N LEU A 328 -2.06 -4.22 25.22
CA LEU A 328 -3.25 -5.01 24.87
C LEU A 328 -3.13 -6.50 25.23
N SER A 329 -1.93 -7.01 25.56
CA SER A 329 -1.82 -8.16 26.44
C SER A 329 -0.43 -8.25 27.10
N ARG A 330 -0.27 -9.18 28.05
CA ARG A 330 1.02 -9.56 28.67
C ARG A 330 1.95 -10.33 27.72
N ASN A 331 1.49 -10.66 26.51
CA ASN A 331 2.16 -11.55 25.57
C ASN A 331 2.44 -10.86 24.22
N SER A 332 3.70 -10.84 23.80
CA SER A 332 4.15 -10.19 22.57
C SER A 332 3.40 -10.65 21.31
N PHE A 333 2.96 -11.92 21.26
CA PHE A 333 2.23 -12.46 20.11
C PHE A 333 0.87 -11.79 19.90
N ASN A 334 0.08 -11.59 20.96
CA ASN A 334 -1.23 -10.94 20.84
C ASN A 334 -1.13 -9.47 20.42
N THR A 335 -0.08 -8.75 20.84
CA THR A 335 0.19 -7.38 20.38
C THR A 335 0.52 -7.37 18.90
N LEU A 336 1.34 -8.31 18.42
CA LEU A 336 1.66 -8.46 17.02
C LEU A 336 0.40 -8.77 16.19
N THR A 337 -0.40 -9.74 16.62
CA THR A 337 -1.64 -10.14 15.94
C THR A 337 -2.68 -9.02 15.93
N PHE A 338 -2.82 -8.26 17.02
CA PHE A 338 -3.69 -7.09 17.04
C PHE A 338 -3.23 -6.02 16.04
N SER A 339 -1.93 -5.73 15.97
CA SER A 339 -1.42 -4.77 14.99
C SER A 339 -1.70 -5.21 13.55
N ALA A 340 -1.53 -6.51 13.25
CA ALA A 340 -1.86 -7.10 11.96
C ALA A 340 -3.35 -6.92 11.62
N LEU A 341 -4.25 -7.21 12.57
CA LEU A 341 -5.69 -7.02 12.39
C LEU A 341 -6.03 -5.56 12.08
N VAL A 342 -5.47 -4.60 12.83
CA VAL A 342 -5.71 -3.17 12.60
C VAL A 342 -5.29 -2.76 11.19
N ILE A 343 -4.12 -3.20 10.73
CA ILE A 343 -3.64 -2.92 9.37
C ILE A 343 -4.59 -3.48 8.31
N LEU A 344 -5.05 -4.73 8.49
CA LEU A 344 -5.94 -5.39 7.54
C LEU A 344 -7.34 -4.75 7.49
N VAL A 345 -7.81 -4.18 8.60
CA VAL A 345 -9.07 -3.43 8.63
C VAL A 345 -8.96 -2.12 7.82
N PHE A 346 -7.81 -1.44 7.86
CA PHE A 346 -7.60 -0.21 7.06
C PHE A 346 -7.28 -0.51 5.59
N ASN A 347 -6.55 -1.59 5.31
CA ASN A 347 -6.23 -1.99 3.95
C ASN A 347 -6.17 -3.53 3.86
N PRO A 348 -7.25 -4.19 3.41
CA PRO A 348 -7.30 -5.65 3.37
C PRO A 348 -6.30 -6.24 2.36
N TYR A 349 -6.00 -5.52 1.28
CA TYR A 349 -4.99 -5.93 0.31
C TYR A 349 -3.55 -5.86 0.84
N ALA A 350 -3.32 -5.28 2.02
CA ALA A 350 -2.01 -5.31 2.67
C ALA A 350 -1.51 -6.75 2.91
N LEU A 351 -2.43 -7.72 3.07
CA LEU A 351 -2.12 -9.15 3.20
C LEU A 351 -1.26 -9.70 2.05
N PHE A 352 -1.50 -9.22 0.82
CA PHE A 352 -0.82 -9.70 -0.38
C PHE A 352 0.50 -8.97 -0.65
N GLN A 353 0.88 -8.04 0.23
CA GLN A 353 2.06 -7.23 0.05
C GLN A 353 3.27 -7.83 0.78
N MET A 354 4.43 -7.80 0.14
CA MET A 354 5.68 -8.32 0.70
C MET A 354 6.04 -7.70 2.06
N GLY A 355 5.79 -6.40 2.25
CA GLY A 355 6.13 -5.70 3.51
C GLY A 355 5.35 -6.23 4.72
N PHE A 356 4.06 -6.58 4.52
CA PHE A 356 3.27 -7.21 5.58
C PHE A 356 3.84 -8.60 5.90
N ARG A 357 4.11 -9.42 4.86
CA ARG A 357 4.67 -10.76 5.05
C ARG A 357 5.99 -10.72 5.81
N LEU A 358 6.93 -9.83 5.48
CA LEU A 358 8.23 -9.76 6.15
C LEU A 358 8.16 -9.38 7.63
N ILE A 359 7.17 -8.60 8.05
CA ILE A 359 7.03 -8.15 9.46
C ILE A 359 6.25 -9.18 10.29
N TYR A 360 5.33 -9.90 9.67
CA TYR A 360 4.37 -10.78 10.33
C TYR A 360 4.58 -12.28 10.03
N GLN A 361 5.75 -12.64 9.49
CA GLN A 361 6.16 -14.03 9.21
C GLN A 361 6.66 -14.77 10.45
#